data_AF-A0A960A3X5-F1
#
_entry.id   AF-A0A960A3X5-F1
#
_cell.length_a   1.000
_cell.length_b   1.000
_cell.length_c   1.000
_cell.angle_alpha   90.00
_cell.angle_beta   90.00
_cell.angle_gamma   90.00
#
_symmetry.space_group_name_H-M   'P 1'
#
loop_
_entity.id
_entity.type
_entity.pdbx_description
1 polymer ?
#
loop_
_entity_poly.entity_id
_entity_poly.type
_entity_poly.pdbx_seq_one_letter_code
_entity_poly.pdbx_strand_id
1 'polypeptide(L)'
;RLVDGYTYLDAWSLTRDRWRSYRLDRIVAVEPLEERFNERDDPPTAWFEDATGRLTLVVRPAARWIAEYYPTLEVADEGRWLRVTFPVASLDWAARLVLRLGADVVEVRDDAVRDASRALAREALRAYP
;
A
#
# COMPACT_ATOMS: atom_id res chain seq x y z
N ARG A 1 -9.12 -10.07 -11.82
CA ARG A 1 -9.25 -10.76 -10.51
C ARG A 1 -10.08 -9.91 -9.55
N LEU A 2 -10.87 -10.49 -8.64
CA LEU A 2 -11.60 -9.79 -7.58
C LEU A 2 -10.91 -10.07 -6.22
N VAL A 3 -10.57 -9.04 -5.47
CA VAL A 3 -9.90 -9.13 -4.15
C VAL A 3 -10.55 -8.11 -3.22
N ASP A 4 -11.09 -8.56 -2.09
CA ASP A 4 -11.71 -7.72 -1.04
C ASP A 4 -12.69 -6.67 -1.59
N GLY A 5 -13.53 -7.08 -2.55
CA GLY A 5 -14.56 -6.22 -3.17
C GLY A 5 -14.06 -5.31 -4.29
N TYR A 6 -12.78 -5.37 -4.64
CA TYR A 6 -12.18 -4.55 -5.68
C TYR A 6 -11.66 -5.40 -6.85
N THR A 7 -11.83 -4.89 -8.07
CA THR A 7 -11.39 -5.58 -9.29
C THR A 7 -10.00 -5.11 -9.70
N TYR A 8 -9.14 -6.05 -10.04
CA TYR A 8 -7.76 -5.82 -10.44
C TYR A 8 -7.44 -6.51 -11.77
N LEU A 9 -6.58 -5.86 -12.54
CA LEU A 9 -5.94 -6.34 -13.75
C LEU A 9 -4.52 -6.78 -13.40
N ASP A 10 -4.19 -8.05 -13.66
CA ASP A 10 -2.81 -8.52 -13.59
C ASP A 10 -2.18 -8.36 -14.97
N ALA A 11 -1.06 -7.63 -15.04
CA ALA A 11 -0.37 -7.35 -16.29
C ALA A 11 1.15 -7.31 -16.09
N TRP A 12 1.89 -7.71 -17.12
CA TRP A 12 3.34 -7.57 -17.14
C TRP A 12 3.72 -6.10 -17.27
N SER A 13 4.51 -5.59 -16.32
CA SER A 13 5.01 -4.21 -16.37
C SER A 13 6.34 -4.16 -17.12
N LEU A 14 6.36 -3.54 -18.30
CA LEU A 14 7.60 -3.36 -19.08
C LEU A 14 8.66 -2.54 -18.34
N THR A 15 8.25 -1.56 -17.53
CA THR A 15 9.19 -0.68 -16.78
C THR A 15 9.78 -1.34 -15.54
N ARG A 16 9.13 -2.38 -15.00
CA ARG A 16 9.57 -3.08 -13.79
C ARG A 16 10.04 -4.51 -14.06
N ASP A 17 9.88 -4.95 -15.30
CA ASP A 17 10.16 -6.30 -15.79
C ASP A 17 9.64 -7.40 -14.86
N ARG A 18 8.35 -7.28 -14.50
CA ARG A 18 7.67 -8.23 -13.60
C ARG A 18 6.16 -8.12 -13.70
N TRP A 19 5.47 -9.16 -13.22
CA TRP A 19 4.05 -9.13 -12.95
C TRP A 19 3.66 -8.04 -11.94
N ARG A 20 2.57 -7.33 -12.23
CA ARG A 20 1.97 -6.32 -11.36
C ARG A 20 0.45 -6.40 -11.42
N SER A 21 -0.18 -6.04 -10.31
CA SER A 21 -1.63 -5.92 -10.21
C SER A 21 -2.03 -4.46 -10.17
N TYR A 22 -2.94 -4.08 -11.06
CA TYR A 22 -3.46 -2.72 -11.22
C TYR A 22 -4.93 -2.72 -10.80
N ARG A 23 -5.31 -1.79 -9.94
CA ARG A 23 -6.72 -1.54 -9.59
C ARG A 23 -7.48 -1.07 -10.82
N LEU A 24 -8.47 -1.85 -11.26
CA LEU A 24 -9.20 -1.58 -12.49
C LEU A 24 -9.98 -0.25 -12.40
N ASP A 25 -10.51 0.07 -11.22
CA ASP A 25 -11.21 1.33 -10.92
C ASP A 25 -10.33 2.58 -10.95
N ARG A 26 -9.01 2.40 -11.10
CA ARG A 26 -8.01 3.49 -11.15
C ARG A 26 -7.36 3.67 -12.51
N ILE A 27 -7.66 2.80 -13.46
CA ILE A 27 -7.14 2.93 -14.82
C ILE A 27 -7.91 4.07 -15.49
N VAL A 28 -7.20 5.15 -15.83
CA VAL A 28 -7.80 6.35 -16.41
C VAL A 28 -8.02 6.20 -17.92
N ALA A 29 -7.14 5.47 -18.60
CA ALA A 29 -7.20 5.20 -20.04
C ALA A 29 -6.52 3.88 -20.38
N VAL A 30 -6.93 3.29 -21.51
CA VAL A 30 -6.31 2.10 -22.12
C VAL A 30 -6.16 2.37 -23.61
N GLU A 31 -4.95 2.26 -24.12
CA GLU A 31 -4.63 2.41 -25.53
C GLU A 31 -4.05 1.09 -26.06
N PRO A 32 -4.78 0.37 -26.94
CA PRO A 32 -4.27 -0.84 -27.57
C PRO A 32 -3.08 -0.53 -28.47
N LEU A 33 -2.02 -1.31 -28.36
CA LEU A 33 -0.86 -1.25 -29.26
C LEU A 33 -0.93 -2.38 -30.30
N GLU A 34 -0.39 -2.15 -31.48
CA GLU A 34 -0.24 -3.18 -32.52
C GLU A 34 0.92 -4.16 -32.21
N GLU A 35 1.77 -3.81 -31.25
CA GLU A 35 2.88 -4.63 -30.79
C GLU A 35 2.41 -5.97 -30.24
N ARG A 36 3.08 -7.05 -30.67
CA ARG A 36 2.84 -8.39 -30.17
C ARG A 36 3.83 -8.73 -29.07
N PHE A 37 3.39 -9.55 -28.13
CA PHE A 37 4.23 -10.09 -27.07
C PHE A 37 4.16 -11.61 -27.06
N ASN A 38 5.23 -12.24 -26.58
CA ASN A 38 5.22 -13.67 -26.31
C ASN A 38 4.43 -13.93 -25.02
N GLU A 39 3.69 -15.05 -25.01
CA GLU A 39 3.03 -15.54 -23.82
C GLU A 39 4.03 -15.70 -22.67
N ARG A 40 3.60 -15.35 -21.46
CA ARG A 40 4.40 -15.37 -20.24
C ARG A 40 3.77 -16.34 -19.25
N ASP A 41 4.58 -16.83 -18.32
CA ASP A 41 4.10 -17.65 -17.20
C ASP A 41 2.96 -16.93 -16.45
N ASP A 42 2.03 -17.70 -15.90
CA ASP A 42 0.84 -17.17 -15.24
C ASP A 42 1.16 -16.11 -14.17
N PRO A 43 0.30 -15.08 -14.01
CA PRO A 43 0.47 -14.11 -12.96
C PRO A 43 0.39 -14.77 -11.58
N PRO A 44 1.14 -14.27 -10.57
CA PRO A 44 1.12 -14.83 -9.23
C PRO A 44 -0.29 -14.83 -8.63
N THR A 45 -0.67 -15.95 -8.02
CA THR A 45 -2.04 -16.20 -7.55
C THR A 45 -2.37 -15.47 -6.23
N ALA A 46 -1.35 -15.07 -5.47
CA ALA A 46 -1.48 -14.29 -4.25
C ALA A 46 -0.70 -12.97 -4.33
N TRP A 47 -1.29 -11.88 -3.85
CA TRP A 47 -0.60 -10.57 -3.74
C TRP A 47 0.31 -10.47 -2.51
N PHE A 48 0.11 -11.36 -1.55
CA PHE A 48 0.60 -11.23 -0.19
C PHE A 48 1.19 -12.52 0.36
N GLU A 49 1.55 -13.50 -0.49
CA GLU A 49 2.26 -14.70 -0.02
C GLU A 49 3.53 -14.33 0.77
N ASP A 50 4.20 -13.23 0.40
CA ASP A 50 5.37 -12.71 1.11
C ASP A 50 5.03 -11.73 2.26
N ALA A 51 3.79 -11.25 2.37
CA ALA A 51 3.41 -10.35 3.45
C ALA A 51 3.11 -11.14 4.70
N THR A 52 4.14 -11.33 5.53
CA THR A 52 4.05 -12.07 6.79
C THR A 52 3.39 -11.27 7.91
N GLY A 53 3.15 -9.97 7.72
CA GLY A 53 2.67 -9.05 8.75
C GLY A 53 1.42 -8.27 8.37
N ARG A 54 0.78 -7.69 9.39
CA ARG A 54 -0.34 -6.75 9.24
C ARG A 54 -0.02 -5.49 10.03
N LEU A 55 -0.32 -4.33 9.47
CA LEU A 55 -0.22 -3.04 10.14
C LEU A 55 -1.60 -2.43 10.26
N THR A 56 -2.03 -2.10 11.47
CA THR A 56 -3.22 -1.29 11.69
C THR A 56 -2.83 0.13 12.07
N LEU A 57 -3.34 1.10 11.31
CA LEU A 57 -3.21 2.53 11.59
C LEU A 57 -4.57 3.10 11.98
N VAL A 58 -4.61 3.95 13.00
CA VAL A 58 -5.74 4.84 13.25
C VAL A 58 -5.37 6.21 12.73
N VAL A 59 -6.17 6.76 11.83
CA VAL A 59 -5.87 7.99 11.11
C VAL A 59 -7.03 8.97 11.13
N ARG A 60 -6.70 10.25 10.94
CA ARG A 60 -7.70 11.31 10.79
C ARG A 60 -8.44 11.19 9.45
N PRO A 61 -9.66 11.75 9.32
CA PRO A 61 -10.42 11.73 8.07
C PRO A 61 -9.66 12.24 6.84
N ALA A 62 -8.76 13.23 7.02
CA ALA A 62 -7.92 13.76 5.95
C ALA A 62 -7.00 12.70 5.30
N ALA A 63 -6.64 11.64 6.04
CA ALA A 63 -5.82 10.54 5.57
C ALA A 63 -6.62 9.35 5.00
N ARG A 64 -7.95 9.45 4.84
CA ARG A 64 -8.79 8.38 4.28
C ARG A 64 -8.30 7.84 2.94
N TRP A 65 -7.65 8.68 2.15
CA TRP A 65 -7.06 8.33 0.86
C TRP A 65 -6.11 7.13 0.93
N ILE A 66 -5.53 6.79 2.09
CA ILE A 66 -4.65 5.62 2.21
C ILE A 66 -5.38 4.29 1.97
N ALA A 67 -6.65 4.21 2.37
CA ALA A 67 -7.48 3.02 2.16
C ALA A 67 -7.91 2.88 0.70
N GLU A 68 -7.96 3.99 -0.02
CA GLU A 68 -8.14 3.98 -1.45
C GLU A 68 -6.79 3.61 -2.10
N TYR A 69 -5.70 4.25 -1.67
CA TYR A 69 -4.39 4.25 -2.32
C TYR A 69 -3.64 2.93 -2.22
N TYR A 70 -3.61 2.34 -1.03
CA TYR A 70 -2.92 1.09 -0.79
C TYR A 70 -3.91 -0.07 -0.68
N PRO A 71 -3.50 -1.29 -1.02
CA PRO A 71 -4.29 -2.46 -0.67
C PRO A 71 -4.52 -2.53 0.84
N THR A 72 -5.77 -2.74 1.26
CA THR A 72 -6.17 -2.82 2.66
C THR A 72 -6.95 -4.09 2.93
N LEU A 73 -6.69 -4.72 4.08
CA LEU A 73 -7.43 -5.87 4.57
C LEU A 73 -8.74 -5.47 5.25
N GLU A 74 -8.76 -4.33 5.94
CA GLU A 74 -9.93 -3.85 6.69
C GLU A 74 -9.94 -2.33 6.75
N VAL A 75 -11.13 -1.74 6.64
CA VAL A 75 -11.37 -0.32 6.90
C VAL A 75 -12.59 -0.22 7.80
N ALA A 76 -12.42 0.41 8.96
CA ALA A 76 -13.49 0.70 9.90
C ALA A 76 -13.58 2.20 10.15
N ASP A 77 -14.77 2.75 9.95
CA ASP A 77 -15.07 4.15 10.28
C ASP A 77 -15.53 4.22 11.74
N GLU A 78 -14.73 4.87 12.59
CA GLU A 78 -15.01 5.02 14.03
C GLU A 78 -15.62 6.41 14.32
N GLY A 79 -16.19 7.06 13.29
CA GLY A 79 -16.86 8.35 13.35
C GLY A 79 -15.89 9.52 13.42
N ARG A 80 -15.01 9.56 14.42
CA ARG A 80 -13.98 10.60 14.55
C ARG A 80 -12.74 10.29 13.73
N TRP A 81 -12.38 9.00 13.63
CA TRP A 81 -11.15 8.50 13.02
C TRP A 81 -11.46 7.30 12.13
N LEU A 82 -10.52 6.94 11.26
CA LEU A 82 -10.57 5.71 10.49
C LEU A 82 -9.50 4.74 10.99
N ARG A 83 -9.89 3.49 11.18
CA ARG A 83 -8.97 2.38 11.42
C ARG A 83 -8.76 1.62 10.12
N VAL A 84 -7.51 1.56 9.66
CA VAL A 84 -7.14 0.94 8.39
C VAL A 84 -6.08 -0.14 8.63
N THR A 85 -6.33 -1.35 8.16
CA THR A 85 -5.40 -2.48 8.27
C THR A 85 -4.81 -2.79 6.90
N PHE A 86 -3.49 -2.85 6.81
CA PHE A 86 -2.73 -3.16 5.60
C PHE A 86 -2.01 -4.50 5.75
N PRO A 87 -1.85 -5.27 4.67
CA PRO A 87 -0.81 -6.29 4.61
C PRO A 87 0.56 -5.61 4.50
N VAL A 88 1.55 -6.08 5.27
CA VAL A 88 2.90 -5.51 5.30
C VAL A 88 3.94 -6.58 5.01
N ALA A 89 4.72 -6.35 3.95
CA ALA A 89 5.87 -7.15 3.58
C ALA A 89 7.22 -6.45 3.91
N SER A 90 7.20 -5.18 4.31
CA SER A 90 8.42 -4.41 4.59
C SER A 90 8.21 -3.38 5.70
N LEU A 91 9.06 -3.47 6.73
CA LEU A 91 9.09 -2.55 7.85
C LEU A 91 9.51 -1.13 7.42
N ASP A 92 10.44 -1.00 6.48
CA ASP A 92 10.88 0.29 5.94
C ASP A 92 9.75 1.01 5.20
N TRP A 93 9.00 0.28 4.37
CA TRP A 93 7.83 0.83 3.69
C TRP A 93 6.78 1.33 4.70
N ALA A 94 6.49 0.52 5.72
CA ALA A 94 5.54 0.87 6.77
C ALA A 94 5.97 2.13 7.54
N ALA A 95 7.24 2.22 7.92
CA ALA A 95 7.79 3.40 8.59
C ALA A 95 7.68 4.66 7.72
N ARG A 96 8.03 4.57 6.44
CA ARG A 96 7.90 5.68 5.47
C ARG A 96 6.45 6.12 5.28
N LEU A 97 5.50 5.18 5.29
CA LEU A 97 4.08 5.51 5.22
C LEU A 97 3.65 6.34 6.43
N VAL A 98 4.04 5.94 7.64
CA VAL A 98 3.76 6.70 8.87
C VAL A 98 4.33 8.11 8.78
N LEU A 99 5.59 8.27 8.34
CA LEU A 99 6.20 9.59 8.17
C LEU A 99 5.46 10.45 7.12
N ARG A 100 5.05 9.83 6.00
CA ARG A 100 4.30 10.50 4.94
C ARG A 100 2.94 11.01 5.41
N LEU A 101 2.29 10.28 6.32
CA LEU A 101 1.01 10.66 6.93
C LEU A 101 1.20 11.69 8.05
N GLY A 102 2.34 11.69 8.72
CA GLY A 102 2.71 12.68 9.71
C GLY A 102 1.65 12.86 10.80
N ALA A 103 1.16 14.09 10.95
CA ALA A 103 0.19 14.46 11.99
C ALA A 103 -1.21 13.85 11.80
N ASP A 104 -1.49 13.23 10.66
CA ASP A 104 -2.76 12.54 10.44
C ASP A 104 -2.78 11.12 11.01
N VAL A 105 -1.64 10.57 11.42
CA VAL A 105 -1.59 9.31 12.19
C VAL A 105 -1.92 9.60 13.65
N VAL A 106 -2.99 8.98 14.14
CA VAL A 106 -3.41 9.04 15.54
C VAL A 106 -2.75 7.90 16.33
N GLU A 107 -2.70 6.71 15.75
CA GLU A 107 -2.16 5.51 16.40
C GLU A 107 -1.50 4.57 15.38
N VAL A 108 -0.38 3.96 15.76
CA VAL A 108 0.26 2.86 15.04
C VAL A 108 0.17 1.62 15.93
N ARG A 109 -0.58 0.60 15.50
CA ARG A 109 -0.77 -0.66 16.24
C ARG A 109 0.19 -1.75 15.75
N ASP A 110 1.47 -1.41 15.80
CA ASP A 110 2.59 -2.32 15.59
C ASP A 110 3.83 -1.64 16.19
N ASP A 111 4.43 -2.26 17.21
CA ASP A 111 5.54 -1.65 17.95
C ASP A 111 6.81 -1.57 17.10
N ALA A 112 7.07 -2.57 16.25
CA ALA A 112 8.22 -2.55 15.35
C ALA A 112 8.11 -1.40 14.35
N VAL A 113 6.93 -1.19 13.77
CA VAL A 113 6.68 -0.06 12.85
C VAL A 113 6.78 1.27 13.58
N ARG A 114 6.27 1.36 14.81
CA ARG A 114 6.37 2.56 15.64
C ARG A 114 7.83 2.94 15.91
N ASP A 115 8.66 1.97 16.28
CA ASP A 115 10.07 2.19 16.58
C ASP A 115 10.88 2.54 15.32
N ALA A 116 10.65 1.82 14.23
CA ALA A 116 11.26 2.11 12.93
C ALA A 116 10.89 3.53 12.44
N SER A 117 9.63 3.94 12.58
CA SER A 117 9.17 5.29 12.24
C SER A 117 9.87 6.35 13.09
N ARG A 118 10.01 6.12 14.40
CA ARG A 118 10.71 7.06 15.30
C ARG A 118 12.19 7.19 14.94
N ALA A 119 12.86 6.07 14.63
CA ALA A 119 14.25 6.08 14.21
C ALA A 119 14.43 6.86 12.90
N LEU A 120 13.61 6.57 11.90
CA LEU A 120 13.64 7.24 10.59
C LEU A 120 13.35 8.74 10.70
N ALA A 121 12.39 9.14 11.54
CA ALA A 121 12.07 10.55 11.77
C ALA A 121 13.24 11.31 12.42
N ARG A 122 13.92 10.68 13.40
CA ARG A 122 15.11 11.27 14.04
C ARG A 122 16.26 11.42 13.05
N GLU A 123 16.47 10.43 12.19
CA GLU A 123 17.47 10.50 11.13
C GLU A 123 17.17 11.64 10.16
N ALA A 124 15.92 11.73 9.67
CA ALA A 124 15.49 12.79 8.77
C ALA A 124 15.68 14.17 9.41
N LEU A 125 15.31 14.35 10.68
CA LEU A 125 15.47 15.62 11.40
C LEU A 125 16.94 16.07 11.51
N ARG A 126 17.90 15.15 11.62
CA ARG A 126 19.33 15.51 11.65
C ARG A 126 19.83 16.11 10.33
N ALA A 127 19.11 15.90 9.23
CA ALA A 127 19.44 16.49 7.94
C ALA A 127 18.92 17.93 7.78
N TYR A 128 18.11 18.42 8.74
CA TYR A 128 17.63 19.80 8.76
C TYR A 128 18.44 20.60 9.81
N PRO A 129 19.11 21.69 9.39
CA PRO A 129 19.91 22.53 10.28
C PRO A 129 19.06 23.35 11.27
#